data_AF-A0A372DT05-F1
#
_entry.id   AF-A0A372DT05-F1
#
_cell.length_a   1.000
_cell.length_b   1.000
_cell.length_c   1.000
_cell.angle_alpha   90.00
_cell.angle_beta   90.00
_cell.angle_gamma   90.00
#
_symmetry.space_group_name_H-M   'P 1'
#
loop_
_entity.id
_entity.type
_entity.pdbx_description
1 polymer ?
#
loop_
_entity_poly.entity_id
_entity_poly.type
_entity_poly.pdbx_seq_one_letter_code
_entity_poly.pdbx_strand_id
1 'polypeptide(L)'
;MAAGGATESVYRHGGRGNAENLPPFWGLRPRNQAARLRVAHGSPGYTRPTPIREAPAMTPNSPRSIVAALLLALGLLGAGWFAAQGMARLKTQDRYVTVKGSAEKIVDADLVVWPLPHTVSGNDLAEVQRHLDANTASIRAFFAEAGFKPEEIVVSPPRLEDRWAWAFGDNRPPERYRYANTVALRTSNVAQALAVLRRSGELVARGVMLGSEGDPGGGGPAFDYTRLNDIKPALIAEATANARESAEQFAKDSGARLGGIRSANQGVVSISDRDQSSPQVKKVRVVTTVEYFLKD
;
A
#
# COMPACT_ATOMS: atom_id res chain seq x y z
N MET A 1 51.40 2.75 31.14
CA MET A 1 50.47 1.93 31.96
C MET A 1 49.15 1.89 31.20
N ALA A 2 48.90 0.92 30.30
CA ALA A 2 48.55 -0.51 30.52
C ALA A 2 47.29 -0.64 31.41
N ALA A 3 46.21 -1.36 31.10
CA ALA A 3 45.86 -2.38 30.08
C ALA A 3 44.31 -2.33 29.88
N GLY A 4 43.70 -2.76 28.76
CA GLY A 4 43.41 -4.18 28.41
C GLY A 4 42.10 -4.65 29.09
N GLY A 5 41.11 -5.29 28.46
CA GLY A 5 41.02 -5.88 27.13
C GLY A 5 39.59 -6.40 26.86
N ALA A 6 39.40 -6.86 25.63
CA ALA A 6 38.21 -7.53 25.12
C ALA A 6 38.13 -9.00 25.60
N THR A 7 36.93 -9.58 25.63
CA THR A 7 36.74 -10.99 25.26
C THR A 7 35.32 -11.28 24.73
N GLU A 8 35.34 -12.04 23.66
CA GLU A 8 34.29 -12.70 22.90
C GLU A 8 34.16 -14.17 23.37
N SER A 9 32.99 -14.82 23.18
CA SER A 9 32.74 -16.29 23.04
C SER A 9 31.34 -16.63 23.61
N VAL A 10 30.30 -17.08 22.87
CA VAL A 10 30.08 -18.27 21.99
C VAL A 10 29.56 -19.52 22.75
N TYR A 11 28.28 -19.85 22.47
CA TYR A 11 27.59 -21.16 22.37
C TYR A 11 27.03 -21.97 23.58
N ARG A 12 25.69 -22.17 23.53
CA ARG A 12 24.90 -23.44 23.31
C ARG A 12 23.98 -24.00 24.43
N HIS A 13 22.77 -24.38 23.94
CA HIS A 13 21.75 -25.33 24.42
C HIS A 13 21.06 -25.04 25.78
N GLY A 14 19.75 -25.21 25.96
CA GLY A 14 18.65 -25.70 25.12
C GLY A 14 17.43 -26.01 26.03
N GLY A 15 16.22 -26.12 25.45
CA GLY A 15 15.17 -26.98 26.00
C GLY A 15 13.81 -26.36 26.41
N ARG A 16 12.80 -26.73 25.61
CA ARG A 16 11.43 -27.21 25.95
C ARG A 16 10.28 -26.25 26.31
N GLY A 17 9.16 -26.57 25.65
CA GLY A 17 7.76 -26.53 26.15
C GLY A 17 7.03 -25.23 25.81
N ASN A 18 5.74 -25.18 25.47
CA ASN A 18 4.69 -26.16 25.20
C ASN A 18 3.62 -25.39 24.40
N ALA A 19 2.93 -26.05 23.47
CA ALA A 19 1.84 -25.48 22.71
C ALA A 19 0.52 -26.16 23.11
N GLU A 20 -0.38 -25.36 23.68
CA GLU A 20 -1.84 -25.56 23.82
C GLU A 20 -2.41 -24.13 23.62
N ASN A 21 -3.56 -23.82 23.03
CA ASN A 21 -4.81 -24.55 22.95
C ASN A 21 -5.80 -23.77 22.02
N LEU A 22 -6.85 -24.47 21.54
CA LEU A 22 -8.21 -24.03 21.16
C LEU A 22 -8.73 -24.19 19.69
N PRO A 23 -10.04 -24.50 19.50
CA PRO A 23 -10.64 -25.31 18.40
C PRO A 23 -11.90 -24.63 17.73
N PRO A 24 -12.98 -25.29 17.20
CA PRO A 24 -13.18 -26.40 16.20
C PRO A 24 -14.30 -26.18 15.10
N PHE A 25 -14.52 -27.23 14.26
CA PHE A 25 -15.70 -27.64 13.39
C PHE A 25 -15.92 -26.94 12.02
N TRP A 26 -16.25 -27.60 10.89
CA TRP A 26 -17.21 -28.69 10.56
C TRP A 26 -16.69 -29.66 9.45
N GLY A 27 -17.28 -30.86 9.34
CA GLY A 27 -16.91 -31.90 8.35
C GLY A 27 -18.03 -32.37 7.41
N LEU A 28 -17.76 -33.40 6.60
CA LEU A 28 -18.67 -34.47 6.13
C LEU A 28 -17.90 -35.57 5.34
N ARG A 29 -18.32 -36.83 5.51
CA ARG A 29 -17.69 -38.12 5.11
C ARG A 29 -18.11 -38.61 3.70
N PRO A 30 -17.59 -39.75 3.14
CA PRO A 30 -17.95 -41.15 3.53
C PRO A 30 -16.77 -42.16 3.38
N ARG A 31 -16.84 -43.49 3.58
CA ARG A 31 -17.49 -44.44 4.52
C ARG A 31 -17.01 -45.83 4.07
N ASN A 32 -16.02 -46.43 4.74
CA ASN A 32 -15.60 -47.82 4.51
C ASN A 32 -16.39 -48.76 5.44
N GLN A 33 -16.85 -49.89 4.91
CA GLN A 33 -17.38 -50.99 5.70
C GLN A 33 -16.63 -52.27 5.36
N ALA A 34 -16.05 -52.87 6.40
CA ALA A 34 -15.59 -54.24 6.44
C ALA A 34 -16.52 -55.01 7.40
N ALA A 35 -16.93 -56.21 7.01
CA ALA A 35 -17.57 -57.19 7.88
C ALA A 35 -16.88 -58.53 7.61
N ARG A 36 -15.99 -58.97 8.51
CA ARG A 36 -16.22 -59.82 9.70
C ARG A 36 -16.22 -61.31 9.36
N LEU A 37 -15.14 -61.96 9.79
CA LEU A 37 -14.94 -63.39 9.87
C LEU A 37 -15.67 -63.98 11.10
N ARG A 38 -16.19 -65.20 10.95
CA ARG A 38 -16.47 -66.12 12.06
C ARG A 38 -15.83 -67.47 11.74
N VAL A 39 -15.07 -67.99 12.70
CA VAL A 39 -14.45 -69.30 12.72
C VAL A 39 -15.36 -70.24 13.49
N ALA A 40 -15.57 -71.47 12.99
CA ALA A 40 -16.11 -72.58 13.76
C ALA A 40 -15.23 -73.82 13.56
N HIS A 41 -14.93 -74.47 14.68
CA HIS A 41 -14.07 -75.64 14.85
C HIS A 41 -14.70 -76.94 14.30
N GLY A 42 -13.86 -77.83 13.75
CA GLY A 42 -14.18 -79.24 13.50
C GLY A 42 -12.92 -80.05 13.13
N SER A 43 -12.48 -80.93 14.03
CA SER A 43 -11.39 -81.92 13.85
C SER A 43 -11.95 -83.28 13.36
N PRO A 44 -11.14 -84.34 13.16
CA PRO A 44 -10.63 -84.76 11.87
C PRO A 44 -11.22 -86.12 11.40
N GLY A 45 -11.41 -86.30 10.09
CA GLY A 45 -11.83 -87.56 9.50
C GLY A 45 -11.06 -87.84 8.21
N TYR A 46 -10.18 -88.85 8.26
CA TYR A 46 -9.40 -89.32 7.12
C TYR A 46 -10.33 -90.00 6.11
N THR A 47 -10.52 -89.43 4.91
CA THR A 47 -11.13 -90.12 3.77
C THR A 47 -10.42 -89.75 2.46
N ARG A 48 -9.83 -90.80 1.86
CA ARG A 48 -9.35 -91.07 0.49
C ARG A 48 -9.02 -89.88 -0.46
N PRO A 49 -7.90 -89.96 -1.21
CA PRO A 49 -7.56 -88.95 -2.20
C PRO A 49 -8.60 -88.93 -3.33
N THR A 50 -9.22 -87.77 -3.54
CA THR A 50 -9.99 -87.41 -4.74
C THR A 50 -9.13 -86.50 -5.62
N PRO A 51 -9.28 -86.55 -6.95
CA PRO A 51 -8.29 -86.00 -7.88
C PRO A 51 -8.17 -84.49 -7.77
N ILE A 52 -6.94 -84.01 -7.95
CA ILE A 52 -6.58 -82.60 -8.04
C ILE A 52 -7.44 -81.98 -9.15
N ARG A 53 -8.35 -81.07 -8.79
CA ARG A 53 -9.02 -80.21 -9.76
C ARG A 53 -7.95 -79.26 -10.30
N GLU A 54 -7.53 -79.51 -11.53
CA GLU A 54 -6.66 -78.60 -12.29
C GLU A 54 -7.18 -77.16 -12.14
N ALA A 55 -6.33 -76.27 -11.64
CA ALA A 55 -6.56 -74.84 -11.79
C ALA A 55 -6.64 -74.56 -13.29
N PRO A 56 -7.63 -73.78 -13.79
CA PRO A 56 -7.68 -73.46 -15.20
C PRO A 56 -6.36 -72.82 -15.60
N ALA A 57 -5.72 -73.43 -16.60
CA ALA A 57 -4.46 -72.99 -17.17
C ALA A 57 -4.50 -71.47 -17.40
N MET A 58 -3.42 -70.80 -16.99
CA MET A 58 -3.12 -69.43 -17.38
C MET A 58 -3.24 -69.38 -18.91
N THR A 59 -4.33 -68.79 -19.41
CA THR A 59 -4.65 -68.84 -20.83
C THR A 59 -3.47 -68.27 -21.60
N PRO A 60 -2.94 -69.00 -22.60
CA PRO A 60 -1.82 -68.51 -23.39
C PRO A 60 -2.19 -67.15 -23.97
N ASN A 61 -1.24 -66.21 -23.94
CA ASN A 61 -1.38 -64.87 -24.50
C ASN A 61 -2.02 -64.96 -25.89
N SER A 62 -3.33 -64.76 -25.94
CA SER A 62 -4.03 -64.80 -27.23
C SER A 62 -3.44 -63.66 -28.07
N PRO A 63 -3.13 -63.87 -29.36
CA PRO A 63 -2.50 -62.83 -30.17
C PRO A 63 -3.29 -61.52 -30.17
N ARG A 64 -4.60 -61.59 -29.89
CA ARG A 64 -5.50 -60.45 -29.69
C ARG A 64 -5.18 -59.61 -28.45
N SER A 65 -4.79 -60.19 -27.32
CA SER A 65 -4.42 -59.42 -26.12
C SER A 65 -3.08 -58.71 -26.27
N ILE A 66 -2.13 -59.32 -27.00
CA ILE A 66 -0.86 -58.69 -27.36
C ILE A 66 -1.11 -57.49 -28.29
N VAL A 67 -1.97 -57.64 -29.30
CA VAL A 67 -2.35 -56.55 -30.20
C VAL A 67 -3.06 -55.41 -29.46
N ALA A 68 -3.97 -55.71 -28.53
CA ALA A 68 -4.63 -54.71 -27.70
C ALA A 68 -3.65 -53.92 -26.81
N ALA A 69 -2.69 -54.61 -26.18
CA ALA A 69 -1.65 -53.98 -25.36
C ALA A 69 -0.72 -53.09 -26.20
N LEU A 70 -0.36 -53.52 -27.42
CA LEU A 70 0.43 -52.72 -28.37
C LEU A 70 -0.29 -51.45 -28.79
N LEU A 71 -1.59 -51.54 -29.11
CA LEU A 71 -2.41 -50.38 -29.46
C LEU A 71 -2.54 -49.40 -28.29
N LEU A 72 -2.69 -49.90 -27.06
CA LEU A 72 -2.69 -49.04 -25.86
C LEU A 72 -1.34 -48.39 -25.61
N ALA A 73 -0.23 -49.11 -25.77
CA ALA A 73 1.12 -48.57 -25.64
C ALA A 73 1.39 -47.48 -26.69
N LEU A 74 1.01 -47.72 -27.95
CA LEU A 74 1.08 -46.73 -29.04
C LEU A 74 0.19 -45.51 -28.74
N GLY A 75 -1.02 -45.70 -28.22
CA GLY A 75 -1.90 -44.62 -27.81
C GLY A 75 -1.33 -43.76 -26.69
N LEU A 76 -0.72 -44.38 -25.67
CA LEU A 76 -0.06 -43.68 -24.56
C LEU A 76 1.19 -42.93 -25.01
N LEU A 77 2.00 -43.52 -25.90
CA LEU A 77 3.15 -42.84 -26.50
C LEU A 77 2.72 -41.64 -27.34
N GLY A 78 1.65 -41.78 -28.14
CA GLY A 78 1.06 -40.69 -28.91
C GLY A 78 0.54 -39.56 -28.01
N ALA A 79 -0.22 -39.90 -26.97
CA ALA A 79 -0.72 -38.93 -26.00
C ALA A 79 0.42 -38.20 -25.27
N GLY A 80 1.46 -38.93 -24.86
CA GLY A 80 2.66 -38.36 -24.26
C GLY A 80 3.42 -37.41 -25.19
N TRP A 81 3.52 -37.75 -26.48
CA TRP A 81 4.14 -36.91 -27.50
C TRP A 81 3.34 -35.61 -27.74
N PHE A 82 2.02 -35.70 -27.89
CA PHE A 82 1.16 -34.52 -28.03
C PHE A 82 1.18 -33.63 -26.78
N ALA A 83 1.16 -34.23 -25.59
CA ALA A 83 1.28 -33.49 -24.33
C ALA A 83 2.65 -32.79 -24.22
N ALA A 84 3.75 -33.47 -24.58
CA ALA A 84 5.09 -32.89 -24.57
C ALA A 84 5.23 -31.74 -25.57
N GLN A 85 4.71 -31.89 -26.79
CA GLN A 85 4.69 -30.79 -27.77
C GLN A 85 3.81 -29.61 -27.31
N GLY A 86 2.64 -29.90 -26.74
CA GLY A 86 1.75 -28.87 -26.20
C GLY A 86 2.44 -28.07 -25.08
N MET A 87 3.12 -28.76 -24.17
CA MET A 87 3.82 -28.12 -23.06
C MET A 87 5.08 -27.35 -23.49
N ALA A 88 5.84 -27.87 -24.47
CA ALA A 88 7.00 -27.18 -25.02
C ALA A 88 6.60 -25.87 -25.72
N ARG A 89 5.51 -25.86 -26.49
CA ARG A 89 5.01 -24.64 -27.15
C ARG A 89 4.52 -23.57 -26.17
N LEU A 90 3.92 -23.99 -25.05
CA LEU A 90 3.48 -23.07 -24.00
C LEU A 90 4.64 -22.39 -23.26
N LYS A 91 5.79 -23.07 -23.12
CA LYS A 91 6.92 -22.54 -22.33
C LYS A 91 7.91 -21.69 -23.15
N THR A 92 8.00 -21.92 -24.46
CA THR A 92 9.00 -21.28 -25.33
C THR A 92 8.48 -20.01 -26.04
N GLN A 93 7.16 -19.74 -26.02
CA GLN A 93 6.56 -18.62 -26.76
C GLN A 93 6.39 -17.31 -25.97
N ASP A 94 6.62 -17.28 -24.65
CA ASP A 94 6.48 -16.06 -23.85
C ASP A 94 7.74 -15.20 -23.90
N ARG A 95 8.14 -14.75 -25.10
CA ARG A 95 9.10 -13.65 -25.24
C ARG A 95 8.36 -12.35 -25.05
N TYR A 96 8.69 -11.61 -24.00
CA TYR A 96 8.11 -10.31 -23.71
C TYR A 96 9.16 -9.34 -23.15
N VAL A 97 8.89 -8.05 -23.27
CA VAL A 97 9.64 -6.97 -22.62
C VAL A 97 8.72 -6.22 -21.68
N THR A 98 9.21 -5.95 -20.47
CA THR A 98 8.54 -5.07 -19.51
C THR A 98 9.21 -3.69 -19.56
N VAL A 99 8.43 -2.67 -19.90
CA VAL A 99 8.89 -1.28 -20.00
C VAL A 99 8.12 -0.39 -19.03
N LYS A 100 8.74 0.73 -18.68
CA LYS A 100 8.11 1.78 -17.89
C LYS A 100 8.06 3.05 -18.72
N GLY A 101 6.89 3.65 -18.83
CA GLY A 101 6.72 5.00 -19.31
C GLY A 101 6.31 5.92 -18.16
N SER A 102 6.82 7.14 -18.17
CA SER A 102 6.43 8.15 -17.19
C SER A 102 6.07 9.44 -17.88
N ALA A 103 5.12 10.15 -17.29
CA ALA A 103 4.80 11.52 -17.68
C ALA A 103 4.78 12.39 -16.42
N GLU A 104 5.24 13.63 -16.59
CA GLU A 104 5.32 14.62 -15.52
C GLU A 104 4.72 15.93 -16.02
N LYS A 105 3.95 16.60 -15.15
CA LYS A 105 3.39 17.91 -15.43
C LYS A 105 3.60 18.84 -14.25
N ILE A 106 4.11 20.03 -14.53
CA ILE A 106 4.19 21.12 -13.56
C ILE A 106 2.90 21.90 -13.61
N VAL A 107 2.27 22.10 -12.45
CA VAL A 107 1.01 22.83 -12.29
C VAL A 107 1.08 23.73 -11.08
N ASP A 108 0.36 24.85 -11.12
CA ASP A 108 0.16 25.69 -9.94
C ASP A 108 -0.93 25.08 -9.04
N ALA A 109 -0.73 25.18 -7.73
CA ALA A 109 -1.74 24.87 -6.72
C ALA A 109 -3.01 25.70 -6.96
N ASP A 110 -4.16 25.11 -6.67
CA ASP A 110 -5.47 25.74 -6.86
C ASP A 110 -6.22 25.96 -5.54
N LEU A 111 -5.59 25.59 -4.42
CA LEU A 111 -6.16 25.75 -3.09
C LEU A 111 -5.04 26.05 -2.10
N VAL A 112 -5.28 27.01 -1.21
CA VAL A 112 -4.44 27.29 -0.04
C VAL A 112 -5.22 27.05 1.22
N VAL A 113 -4.59 26.38 2.18
CA VAL A 113 -5.05 26.27 3.57
C VAL A 113 -3.97 26.86 4.47
N TRP A 114 -4.25 28.01 5.06
CA TRP A 114 -3.31 28.70 5.94
C TRP A 114 -3.85 28.79 7.37
N PRO A 115 -3.44 27.88 8.27
CA PRO A 115 -3.80 27.93 9.67
C PRO A 115 -2.94 28.94 10.42
N LEU A 116 -3.59 29.77 11.24
CA LEU A 116 -2.95 30.70 12.17
C LEU A 116 -3.33 30.30 13.60
N PRO A 117 -2.62 29.33 14.21
CA PRO A 117 -2.78 29.04 15.61
C PRO A 117 -2.32 30.25 16.44
N HIS A 118 -3.10 30.58 17.46
CA HIS A 118 -2.76 31.62 18.41
C HIS A 118 -3.21 31.18 19.80
N THR A 119 -2.42 31.59 20.79
CA THR A 119 -2.60 31.15 22.18
C THR A 119 -2.44 32.35 23.08
N VAL A 120 -3.26 32.40 24.13
CA VAL A 120 -3.13 33.35 25.22
C VAL A 120 -3.03 32.57 26.51
N SER A 121 -2.13 32.99 27.40
CA SER A 121 -1.98 32.42 28.73
C SER A 121 -2.17 33.51 29.79
N GLY A 122 -2.58 33.12 30.99
CA GLY A 122 -2.77 34.05 32.10
C GLY A 122 -3.32 33.39 33.35
N ASN A 123 -3.50 34.17 34.40
CA ASN A 123 -3.99 33.69 35.71
C ASN A 123 -5.48 33.97 35.94
N ASP A 124 -6.08 34.89 35.17
CA ASP A 124 -7.51 35.17 35.16
C ASP A 124 -8.16 34.63 33.88
N LEU A 125 -9.16 33.76 34.03
CA LEU A 125 -9.82 33.12 32.89
C LEU A 125 -10.56 34.13 32.01
N ALA A 126 -11.20 35.15 32.61
CA ALA A 126 -11.98 36.13 31.87
C ALA A 126 -11.07 37.04 31.01
N GLU A 127 -9.91 37.43 31.52
CA GLU A 127 -8.89 38.16 30.79
C GLU A 127 -8.32 37.34 29.62
N VAL A 128 -7.96 36.09 29.87
CA VAL A 128 -7.45 35.17 28.83
C VAL A 128 -8.48 34.99 27.72
N GLN A 129 -9.76 34.85 28.07
CA GLN A 129 -10.85 34.77 27.08
C GLN A 129 -10.96 36.05 26.25
N ARG A 130 -11.01 37.24 26.88
CA ARG A 130 -11.11 38.52 26.16
C ARG A 130 -9.94 38.73 25.19
N HIS A 131 -8.72 38.38 25.62
CA HIS A 131 -7.54 38.49 24.77
C HIS A 131 -7.57 37.50 23.60
N LEU A 132 -8.05 36.27 23.81
CA LEU A 132 -8.20 35.30 22.72
C LEU A 132 -9.23 35.78 21.69
N ASP A 133 -10.37 36.31 22.14
CA ASP A 133 -11.42 36.86 21.27
C ASP A 133 -10.90 38.06 20.47
N ALA A 134 -10.12 38.95 21.10
CA ALA A 134 -9.48 40.08 20.43
C ALA A 134 -8.46 39.64 19.36
N ASN A 135 -7.65 38.62 19.65
CA ASN A 135 -6.71 38.05 18.68
C ASN A 135 -7.46 37.41 17.50
N THR A 136 -8.51 36.63 17.77
CA THR A 136 -9.36 36.02 16.74
C THR A 136 -10.00 37.09 15.84
N ALA A 137 -10.55 38.15 16.44
CA ALA A 137 -11.13 39.26 15.69
C ALA A 137 -10.10 39.98 14.81
N SER A 138 -8.88 40.20 15.34
CA SER A 138 -7.79 40.84 14.61
C SER A 138 -7.32 40.02 13.40
N ILE A 139 -7.21 38.68 13.54
CA ILE A 139 -6.85 37.79 12.44
C ILE A 139 -7.96 37.76 11.37
N ARG A 140 -9.23 37.70 11.78
CA ARG A 140 -10.37 37.75 10.84
C ARG A 140 -10.41 39.07 10.08
N ALA A 141 -10.20 40.20 10.78
CA ALA A 141 -10.14 41.51 10.17
C ALA A 141 -9.00 41.61 9.15
N PHE A 142 -7.81 41.10 9.48
CA PHE A 142 -6.67 41.04 8.55
C PHE A 142 -7.01 40.32 7.24
N PHE A 143 -7.67 39.16 7.31
CA PHE A 143 -8.11 38.45 6.11
C PHE A 143 -9.24 39.17 5.36
N ALA A 144 -10.20 39.77 6.07
CA ALA A 144 -11.29 40.51 5.46
C ALA A 144 -10.81 41.80 4.76
N GLU A 145 -9.90 42.56 5.38
CA GLU A 145 -9.23 43.74 4.80
C GLU A 145 -8.40 43.37 3.57
N ALA A 146 -7.85 42.15 3.55
CA ALA A 146 -7.18 41.61 2.39
C ALA A 146 -8.14 41.18 1.26
N GLY A 147 -9.45 41.21 1.48
CA GLY A 147 -10.49 40.94 0.48
C GLY A 147 -10.97 39.49 0.43
N PHE A 148 -10.66 38.66 1.44
CA PHE A 148 -11.20 37.30 1.53
C PHE A 148 -12.62 37.29 2.08
N LYS A 149 -13.43 36.35 1.60
CA LYS A 149 -14.82 36.25 2.02
C LYS A 149 -14.93 35.60 3.41
N PRO A 150 -15.99 35.90 4.19
CA PRO A 150 -16.20 35.27 5.48
C PRO A 150 -16.24 33.74 5.43
N GLU A 151 -16.73 33.15 4.33
CA GLU A 151 -16.85 31.70 4.16
C GLU A 151 -15.49 31.01 3.93
N GLU A 152 -14.47 31.77 3.53
CA GLU A 152 -13.10 31.29 3.35
C GLU A 152 -12.33 31.29 4.67
N ILE A 153 -12.85 31.92 5.73
CA ILE A 153 -12.19 32.09 7.01
C ILE A 153 -12.87 31.21 8.05
N VAL A 154 -12.22 30.12 8.43
CA VAL A 154 -12.73 29.13 9.38
C VAL A 154 -12.08 29.34 10.74
N VAL A 155 -12.90 29.45 11.79
CA VAL A 155 -12.42 29.53 13.17
C VAL A 155 -12.68 28.20 13.85
N SER A 156 -11.64 27.58 14.40
CA SER A 156 -11.79 26.34 15.16
C SER A 156 -12.47 26.59 16.52
N PRO A 157 -13.03 25.57 17.17
CA PRO A 157 -13.41 25.68 18.57
C PRO A 157 -12.18 25.94 19.45
N PRO A 158 -12.26 26.89 20.40
CA PRO A 158 -11.13 27.19 21.26
C PRO A 158 -10.94 26.09 22.32
N ARG A 159 -9.68 25.87 22.75
CA ARG A 159 -9.29 24.83 23.71
C ARG A 159 -8.67 25.44 24.96
N LEU A 160 -9.34 25.28 26.10
CA LEU A 160 -8.87 25.74 27.41
C LEU A 160 -8.12 24.62 28.13
N GLU A 161 -6.96 24.96 28.69
CA GLU A 161 -6.12 24.11 29.51
C GLU A 161 -5.92 24.78 30.88
N ASP A 162 -6.31 24.11 31.97
CA ASP A 162 -5.87 24.46 33.33
C ASP A 162 -4.56 23.72 33.60
N ARG A 163 -3.45 24.45 33.47
CA ARG A 163 -2.10 23.91 33.59
C ARG A 163 -1.72 23.58 35.03
N TRP A 164 -2.52 23.98 36.01
CA TRP A 164 -2.32 23.64 37.41
C TRP A 164 -3.07 22.38 37.83
N ALA A 165 -4.06 21.93 37.06
CA ALA A 165 -4.85 20.73 37.37
C ALA A 165 -3.99 19.48 37.57
N TRP A 166 -2.82 19.42 36.93
CA TRP A 166 -1.89 18.29 36.98
C TRP A 166 -0.48 18.67 37.46
N ALA A 167 -0.27 19.91 37.92
CA ALA A 167 1.04 20.40 38.36
C ALA A 167 1.13 20.44 39.91
N PHE A 168 2.11 19.72 40.44
CA PHE A 168 2.35 19.59 41.88
C PHE A 168 3.62 20.35 42.32
N GLY A 169 3.58 20.90 43.54
CA GLY A 169 4.72 21.59 44.16
C GLY A 169 5.23 22.80 43.37
N ASP A 170 6.54 23.02 43.41
CA ASP A 170 7.24 24.16 42.78
C ASP A 170 7.33 24.06 41.25
N ASN A 171 6.88 22.97 40.63
CA ASN A 171 6.92 22.78 39.18
C ASN A 171 5.68 23.35 38.46
N ARG A 172 4.98 24.31 39.09
CA ARG A 172 3.79 24.94 38.52
C ARG A 172 4.19 25.99 37.47
N PRO A 173 3.59 25.96 36.28
CA PRO A 173 3.77 27.04 35.32
C PRO A 173 3.31 28.38 35.91
N PRO A 174 3.98 29.50 35.56
CA PRO A 174 3.64 30.83 36.10
C PRO A 174 2.24 31.32 35.68
N GLU A 175 1.72 30.80 34.56
CA GLU A 175 0.39 31.09 34.05
C GLU A 175 -0.48 29.83 34.18
N ARG A 176 -1.57 29.95 34.95
CA ARG A 176 -2.47 28.84 35.23
C ARG A 176 -3.28 28.41 34.00
N TYR A 177 -3.88 29.36 33.31
CA TYR A 177 -4.75 29.09 32.17
C TYR A 177 -3.99 29.28 30.87
N ARG A 178 -4.21 28.38 29.92
CA ARG A 178 -3.83 28.55 28.53
C ARG A 178 -5.05 28.33 27.66
N TYR A 179 -5.35 29.28 26.79
CA TYR A 179 -6.49 29.20 25.89
C TYR A 179 -6.00 29.42 24.46
N ALA A 180 -6.33 28.48 23.57
CA ALA A 180 -5.80 28.45 22.22
C ALA A 180 -6.91 28.25 21.19
N ASN A 181 -6.74 28.88 20.02
CA ASN A 181 -7.59 28.65 18.86
C ASN A 181 -6.78 28.77 17.56
N THR A 182 -7.37 28.36 16.45
CA THR A 182 -6.82 28.48 15.10
C THR A 182 -7.86 29.16 14.21
N VAL A 183 -7.44 30.26 13.58
CA VAL A 183 -8.16 30.85 12.44
C VAL A 183 -7.46 30.36 11.17
N ALA A 184 -8.18 29.72 10.26
CA ALA A 184 -7.65 29.18 9.03
C ALA A 184 -8.26 29.87 7.81
N LEU A 185 -7.43 30.32 6.88
CA LEU A 185 -7.87 30.75 5.56
C LEU A 185 -7.87 29.53 4.62
N ARG A 186 -9.02 29.25 4.00
CA ARG A 186 -9.18 28.25 2.95
C ARG A 186 -9.73 28.91 1.69
N THR A 187 -8.88 29.14 0.69
CA THR A 187 -9.25 29.87 -0.53
C THR A 187 -8.68 29.23 -1.78
N SER A 188 -9.41 29.38 -2.89
CA SER A 188 -8.92 29.02 -4.24
C SER A 188 -8.11 30.14 -4.89
N ASN A 189 -8.11 31.36 -4.31
CA ASN A 189 -7.30 32.47 -4.79
C ASN A 189 -5.87 32.41 -4.23
N VAL A 190 -5.09 31.47 -4.76
CA VAL A 190 -3.70 31.21 -4.33
C VAL A 190 -2.81 32.45 -4.50
N ALA A 191 -2.98 33.21 -5.58
CA ALA A 191 -2.19 34.41 -5.84
C ALA A 191 -2.42 35.51 -4.79
N GLN A 192 -3.68 35.74 -4.39
CA GLN A 192 -4.04 36.68 -3.33
C GLN A 192 -3.52 36.19 -1.98
N ALA A 193 -3.66 34.90 -1.67
CA ALA A 193 -3.13 34.32 -0.43
C ALA A 193 -1.61 34.51 -0.30
N LEU A 194 -0.85 34.29 -1.38
CA LEU A 194 0.60 34.54 -1.40
C LEU A 194 0.97 36.01 -1.20
N ALA A 195 0.17 36.94 -1.73
CA ALA A 195 0.39 38.37 -1.51
C ALA A 195 0.17 38.77 -0.04
N VAL A 196 -0.82 38.16 0.60
CA VAL A 196 -1.16 38.43 2.00
C VAL A 196 -0.19 37.74 2.96
N LEU A 197 0.34 36.56 2.59
CA LEU A 197 1.38 35.87 3.35
C LEU A 197 2.62 36.76 3.58
N ARG A 198 3.03 37.53 2.56
CA ARG A 198 4.15 38.49 2.66
C ARG A 198 3.88 39.64 3.64
N ARG A 199 2.61 39.89 3.96
CA ARG A 199 2.14 40.92 4.90
C ARG A 199 1.83 40.34 6.29
N SER A 200 2.11 39.06 6.54
CA SER A 200 1.84 38.40 7.82
C SER A 200 2.47 39.09 9.04
N GLY A 201 3.56 39.84 8.85
CA GLY A 201 4.15 40.68 9.90
C GLY A 201 3.21 41.76 10.46
N GLU A 202 2.18 42.16 9.70
CA GLU A 202 1.13 43.09 10.18
C GLU A 202 0.34 42.50 11.36
N LEU A 203 0.17 41.18 11.42
CA LEU A 203 -0.51 40.51 12.55
C LEU A 203 0.30 40.63 13.83
N VAL A 204 1.64 40.51 13.73
CA VAL A 204 2.55 40.70 14.86
C VAL A 204 2.50 42.14 15.35
N ALA A 205 2.44 43.12 14.44
CA ALA A 205 2.27 44.53 14.80
C ALA A 205 0.92 44.82 15.50
N ARG A 206 -0.12 44.01 15.24
CA ARG A 206 -1.43 44.06 15.93
C ARG A 206 -1.43 43.28 17.26
N GLY A 207 -0.28 42.77 17.72
CA GLY A 207 -0.15 42.04 18.98
C GLY A 207 -0.52 40.56 18.90
N VAL A 208 -0.77 40.03 17.70
CA VAL A 208 -1.06 38.60 17.52
C VAL A 208 0.25 37.85 17.38
N MET A 209 0.58 37.04 18.39
CA MET A 209 1.70 36.11 18.31
C MET A 209 1.33 34.94 17.40
N LEU A 210 1.96 34.87 16.24
CA LEU A 210 1.83 33.73 15.33
C LEU A 210 2.69 32.58 15.87
N GLY A 211 2.14 31.37 15.92
CA GLY A 211 2.93 30.18 16.24
C GLY A 211 4.10 30.05 15.27
N SER A 212 5.32 29.87 15.81
CA SER A 212 6.53 29.74 15.01
C SER A 212 6.51 28.45 14.18
N GLU A 213 7.13 28.51 13.02
CA GLU A 213 7.56 27.35 12.23
C GLU A 213 8.45 26.48 13.16
N GLY A 214 7.91 25.36 13.66
CA GLY A 214 8.56 24.50 14.66
C GLY A 214 7.70 24.09 15.86
N ASP A 215 6.58 24.79 16.12
CA ASP A 215 5.57 24.30 17.07
C ASP A 215 4.75 23.17 16.41
N PRO A 216 4.36 22.07 17.09
CA PRO A 216 3.59 20.96 16.49
C PRO A 216 2.22 21.34 15.89
N GLY A 217 1.83 22.61 15.93
CA GLY A 217 0.69 23.20 15.22
C GLY A 217 1.01 24.47 14.42
N GLY A 218 2.24 24.99 14.45
CA GLY A 218 2.70 26.20 13.75
C GLY A 218 3.02 25.93 12.28
N GLY A 219 2.02 25.50 11.52
CA GLY A 219 2.16 25.25 10.09
C GLY A 219 2.06 26.53 9.27
N GLY A 220 3.03 26.76 8.38
CA GLY A 220 2.87 27.70 7.28
C GLY A 220 1.71 27.31 6.35
N PRO A 221 1.40 28.12 5.33
CA PRO A 221 0.34 27.80 4.38
C PRO A 221 0.62 26.48 3.66
N ALA A 222 -0.37 25.59 3.65
CA ALA A 222 -0.39 24.39 2.83
C ALA A 222 -1.01 24.73 1.47
N PHE A 223 -0.41 24.21 0.41
CA PHE A 223 -0.85 24.40 -0.96
C PHE A 223 -1.27 23.06 -1.54
N ASP A 224 -2.45 22.98 -2.12
CA ASP A 224 -3.01 21.76 -2.68
C ASP A 224 -3.36 21.96 -4.16
N TYR A 225 -3.31 20.86 -4.91
CA TYR A 225 -3.82 20.80 -6.28
C TYR A 225 -4.97 19.80 -6.32
N THR A 226 -6.19 20.32 -6.42
CA THR A 226 -7.44 19.55 -6.35
C THR A 226 -7.94 19.12 -7.73
N ARG A 227 -7.48 19.77 -8.81
CA ARG A 227 -7.88 19.52 -10.20
C ARG A 227 -7.14 18.37 -10.89
N LEU A 228 -6.76 17.33 -10.15
CA LEU A 228 -6.05 16.17 -10.71
C LEU A 228 -6.80 15.52 -11.89
N ASN A 229 -8.14 15.44 -11.79
CA ASN A 229 -8.97 14.81 -12.81
C ASN A 229 -8.89 15.51 -14.18
N ASP A 230 -8.55 16.80 -14.21
CA ASP A 230 -8.49 17.59 -15.45
C ASP A 230 -7.26 17.22 -16.28
N ILE A 231 -6.14 16.88 -15.63
CA ILE A 231 -4.87 16.55 -16.30
C ILE A 231 -4.61 15.05 -16.40
N LYS A 232 -5.29 14.24 -15.58
CA LYS A 232 -5.05 12.81 -15.45
C LYS A 232 -5.16 12.05 -16.78
N PRO A 233 -6.19 12.25 -17.64
CA PRO A 233 -6.28 11.52 -18.91
C PRO A 233 -5.09 11.78 -19.85
N ALA A 234 -4.70 13.05 -20.00
CA ALA A 234 -3.56 13.44 -20.83
C ALA A 234 -2.25 12.87 -20.29
N LEU A 235 -2.05 12.92 -18.97
CA LEU A 235 -0.85 12.40 -18.31
C LEU A 235 -0.70 10.88 -18.49
N ILE A 236 -1.81 10.13 -18.42
CA ILE A 236 -1.81 8.67 -18.63
C ILE A 236 -1.52 8.36 -20.10
N ALA A 237 -2.11 9.10 -21.03
CA ALA A 237 -1.86 8.93 -22.46
C ALA A 237 -0.37 9.14 -22.78
N GLU A 238 0.23 10.20 -22.26
CA GLU A 238 1.65 10.50 -22.42
C GLU A 238 2.54 9.40 -21.80
N ALA A 239 2.26 8.97 -20.57
CA ALA A 239 3.03 7.89 -19.94
C ALA A 239 2.91 6.56 -20.71
N THR A 240 1.76 6.28 -21.29
CA THR A 240 1.53 5.07 -22.10
C THR A 240 2.26 5.16 -23.44
N ALA A 241 2.28 6.34 -24.08
CA ALA A 241 3.05 6.60 -25.29
C ALA A 241 4.55 6.43 -25.04
N ASN A 242 5.07 7.02 -23.96
CA ASN A 242 6.48 6.91 -23.58
C ASN A 242 6.90 5.46 -23.28
N ALA A 243 6.00 4.67 -22.67
CA ALA A 243 6.23 3.23 -22.47
C ALA A 243 6.33 2.51 -23.81
N ARG A 244 5.40 2.79 -24.74
CA ARG A 244 5.39 2.19 -26.07
C ARG A 244 6.66 2.50 -26.85
N GLU A 245 7.07 3.77 -26.89
CA GLU A 245 8.31 4.21 -27.56
C GLU A 245 9.53 3.45 -27.02
N SER A 246 9.63 3.33 -25.68
CA SER A 246 10.70 2.57 -25.04
C SER A 246 10.70 1.09 -25.46
N ALA A 247 9.51 0.49 -25.61
CA ALA A 247 9.40 -0.91 -26.05
C ALA A 247 9.72 -1.09 -27.53
N GLU A 248 9.32 -0.15 -28.38
CA GLU A 248 9.67 -0.13 -29.80
C GLU A 248 11.18 -0.04 -30.00
N GLN A 249 11.85 0.85 -29.23
CA GLN A 249 13.30 0.98 -29.24
C GLN A 249 13.99 -0.31 -28.73
N PHE A 250 13.51 -0.89 -27.62
CA PHE A 250 14.06 -2.16 -27.11
C PHE A 250 13.97 -3.30 -28.12
N ALA A 251 12.81 -3.44 -28.79
CA ALA A 251 12.60 -4.45 -29.80
C ALA A 251 13.59 -4.27 -30.96
N LYS A 252 13.74 -3.03 -31.46
CA LYS A 252 14.68 -2.68 -32.51
C LYS A 252 16.13 -3.02 -32.15
N ASP A 253 16.57 -2.66 -30.95
CA ASP A 253 17.94 -2.91 -30.47
C ASP A 253 18.21 -4.41 -30.25
N SER A 254 17.16 -5.19 -29.99
CA SER A 254 17.23 -6.64 -29.80
C SER A 254 17.04 -7.45 -31.09
N GLY A 255 16.90 -6.79 -32.26
CA GLY A 255 16.61 -7.45 -33.53
C GLY A 255 15.24 -8.14 -33.58
N ALA A 256 14.30 -7.69 -32.75
CA ALA A 256 12.94 -8.20 -32.65
C ALA A 256 11.92 -7.14 -33.12
N ARG A 257 10.66 -7.56 -33.29
CA ARG A 257 9.51 -6.69 -33.55
C ARG A 257 8.61 -6.64 -32.33
N LEU A 258 8.07 -5.45 -32.07
CA LEU A 258 7.10 -5.27 -31.00
C LEU A 258 5.76 -5.94 -31.34
N GLY A 259 5.28 -6.79 -30.44
CA GLY A 259 3.97 -7.44 -30.51
C GLY A 259 2.86 -6.66 -29.80
N GLY A 260 1.75 -7.35 -29.53
CA GLY A 260 0.65 -6.80 -28.74
C GLY A 260 1.02 -6.65 -27.26
N ILE A 261 0.16 -5.96 -26.52
CA ILE A 261 0.28 -5.82 -25.07
C ILE A 261 -0.06 -7.17 -24.41
N ARG A 262 0.83 -7.66 -23.54
CA ARG A 262 0.62 -8.83 -22.67
C ARG A 262 -0.07 -8.44 -21.37
N SER A 263 0.37 -7.34 -20.77
CA SER A 263 -0.14 -6.81 -19.51
C SER A 263 0.11 -5.31 -19.46
N ALA A 264 -0.79 -4.56 -18.81
CA ALA A 264 -0.60 -3.14 -18.55
C ALA A 264 -1.03 -2.84 -17.11
N ASN A 265 -0.14 -2.17 -16.37
CA ASN A 265 -0.39 -1.74 -15.01
C ASN A 265 -0.09 -0.24 -14.89
N GLN A 266 -1.13 0.53 -14.58
CA GLN A 266 -0.99 1.95 -14.30
C GLN A 266 -0.64 2.14 -12.83
N GLY A 267 0.51 2.76 -12.56
CA GLY A 267 0.91 3.15 -11.22
C GLY A 267 0.07 4.29 -10.64
N VAL A 268 0.28 4.56 -9.35
CA VAL A 268 -0.35 5.68 -8.67
C VAL A 268 0.13 7.01 -9.24
N VAL A 269 -0.76 8.00 -9.28
CA VAL A 269 -0.36 9.38 -9.56
C VAL A 269 0.19 9.97 -8.27
N SER A 270 1.41 10.52 -8.32
CA SER A 270 1.99 11.27 -7.22
C SER A 270 1.90 12.77 -7.49
N ILE A 271 1.60 13.53 -6.45
CA ILE A 271 1.65 15.00 -6.44
C ILE A 271 2.68 15.37 -5.38
N SER A 272 3.71 16.11 -5.77
CA SER A 272 4.74 16.62 -4.85
C SER A 272 5.01 18.08 -5.13
N ASP A 273 5.67 18.77 -4.21
CA ASP A 273 6.20 20.10 -4.50
C ASP A 273 7.29 20.00 -5.58
N ARG A 274 7.38 21.03 -6.43
CA ARG A 274 8.43 21.10 -7.45
C ARG A 274 9.80 21.33 -6.79
N ASP A 275 9.84 22.23 -5.82
CA ASP A 275 11.01 22.63 -5.05
C ASP A 275 10.60 23.12 -3.66
N GLN A 276 11.53 23.11 -2.70
CA GLN A 276 11.25 23.50 -1.31
C GLN A 276 10.87 24.98 -1.15
N SER A 277 11.33 25.85 -2.04
CA SER A 277 11.06 27.29 -1.99
C SER A 277 9.77 27.72 -2.67
N SER A 278 9.10 26.80 -3.39
CA SER A 278 7.90 27.08 -4.17
C SER A 278 6.82 26.02 -3.92
N PRO A 279 6.35 25.84 -2.66
CA PRO A 279 5.35 24.82 -2.35
C PRO A 279 4.02 25.05 -3.10
N GLN A 280 3.75 26.26 -3.60
CA GLN A 280 2.62 26.54 -4.48
C GLN A 280 2.73 25.92 -5.88
N VAL A 281 3.92 25.48 -6.30
CA VAL A 281 4.14 24.83 -7.60
C VAL A 281 4.26 23.33 -7.40
N LYS A 282 3.37 22.57 -8.02
CA LYS A 282 3.27 21.13 -7.88
C LYS A 282 3.80 20.40 -9.10
N LYS A 283 4.42 19.25 -8.87
CA LYS A 283 4.81 18.26 -9.86
C LYS A 283 3.86 17.07 -9.74
N VAL A 284 3.11 16.82 -10.81
CA VAL A 284 2.21 15.66 -10.91
C VAL A 284 2.88 14.63 -11.81
N ARG A 285 3.09 13.41 -11.30
CA ARG A 285 3.79 12.34 -12.00
C ARG A 285 2.95 11.07 -12.01
N VAL A 286 2.94 10.38 -13.15
CA VAL A 286 2.43 9.01 -13.25
C VAL A 286 3.48 8.11 -13.91
N VAL A 287 3.52 6.86 -13.48
CA VAL A 287 4.37 5.83 -14.08
C VAL A 287 3.48 4.67 -14.48
N THR A 288 3.56 4.25 -15.73
CA THR A 288 2.83 3.12 -16.29
C THR A 288 3.81 2.04 -16.66
N THR A 289 3.56 0.82 -16.20
CA THR A 289 4.35 -0.36 -16.55
C THR A 289 3.57 -1.17 -17.57
N VAL A 290 4.16 -1.45 -18.73
CA VAL A 290 3.51 -2.22 -19.80
C VAL A 290 4.42 -3.35 -20.23
N GLU A 291 3.84 -4.52 -20.41
CA GLU A 291 4.49 -5.68 -20.99
C GLU A 291 4.04 -5.86 -22.42
N TYR A 292 4.99 -6.00 -23.34
CA TYR A 292 4.73 -6.27 -24.75
C TYR A 292 5.35 -7.59 -25.15
N PHE A 293 4.67 -8.36 -26.00
CA PHE A 293 5.29 -9.50 -26.64
C PHE A 293 6.39 -9.06 -27.61
N LEU A 294 7.40 -9.91 -27.79
CA LEU A 294 8.43 -9.75 -28.81
C LEU A 294 8.28 -10.85 -29.87
N LYS A 295 8.43 -10.46 -31.13
CA LYS A 295 8.40 -11.37 -32.29
C LYS A 295 9.72 -11.28 -33.05
N ASP A 296 10.07 -12.32 -33.78
CA ASP A 296 11.20 -12.29 -34.72
C ASP A 296 10.86 -11.51 -36.01
#